data_AF-A0A533ZLL9-F1
#
_entry.id   AF-A0A533ZLL9-F1
#
_cell.length_a   1.000
_cell.length_b   1.000
_cell.length_c   1.000
_cell.angle_alpha   90.00
_cell.angle_beta   90.00
_cell.angle_gamma   90.00
#
_symmetry.space_group_name_H-M   'P 1'
#
loop_
_entity.id
_entity.type
_entity.pdbx_description
1 polymer ?
#
loop_
_entity_poly.entity_id
_entity_poly.type
_entity_poly.pdbx_seq_one_letter_code
_entity_poly.pdbx_strand_id
1 'polypeptide(L)'
;MAPQNQVRAAVVQVLTEAGYEVGGEDLPDPVLSTGYRQEIDGPWNWLLVSRFGVSRSRVHTTIIPENETATRLIIQVTYESKGSLFGFWRPYETPLQQSAVNQLRLVRNTLGLL
;
A
#
# COMPACT_ATOMS: atom_id res chain seq x y z
N MET A 1 -19.02 9.23 6.42
CA MET A 1 -18.09 10.33 6.78
C MET A 1 -17.44 9.94 8.10
N ALA A 2 -16.11 9.89 8.16
CA ALA A 2 -15.36 9.32 9.29
C ALA A 2 -14.28 10.30 9.81
N PRO A 3 -14.11 10.43 11.14
CA PRO A 3 -13.04 11.23 11.74
C PRO A 3 -11.64 10.74 11.35
N GLN A 4 -10.66 11.65 11.34
CA GLN A 4 -9.27 11.38 10.93
C GLN A 4 -8.66 10.16 11.63
N ASN A 5 -8.90 9.99 12.93
CA ASN A 5 -8.37 8.87 13.71
C ASN A 5 -8.94 7.51 13.28
N GLN A 6 -10.23 7.48 12.91
CA GLN A 6 -10.86 6.25 12.41
C GLN A 6 -10.34 5.90 11.01
N VAL A 7 -10.17 6.91 10.14
CA VAL A 7 -9.58 6.72 8.81
C VAL A 7 -8.14 6.22 8.91
N ARG A 8 -7.33 6.80 9.81
CA ARG A 8 -5.96 6.34 10.07
C ARG A 8 -5.94 4.89 10.56
N ALA A 9 -6.76 4.54 11.55
CA ALA A 9 -6.83 3.16 12.07
C ALA A 9 -7.23 2.15 10.99
N ALA A 10 -8.24 2.47 10.17
CA ALA A 10 -8.67 1.61 9.07
C ALA A 10 -7.59 1.44 7.99
N VAL A 11 -6.88 2.51 7.64
CA VAL A 11 -5.75 2.46 6.70
C VAL A 11 -4.62 1.59 7.24
N VAL A 12 -4.23 1.78 8.49
CA VAL A 12 -3.18 0.96 9.13
C VAL A 12 -3.59 -0.51 9.13
N GLN A 13 -4.82 -0.82 9.53
CA GLN A 13 -5.33 -2.18 9.55
C GLN A 13 -5.28 -2.83 8.16
N VAL A 14 -5.82 -2.16 7.13
CA VAL A 14 -5.85 -2.69 5.76
C VAL A 14 -4.44 -2.92 5.21
N LEU A 15 -3.51 -2.00 5.47
CA LEU A 15 -2.14 -2.14 5.00
C LEU A 15 -1.40 -3.27 5.73
N THR A 16 -1.58 -3.41 7.04
CA THR A 16 -1.02 -4.51 7.83
C THR A 16 -1.60 -5.86 7.41
N GLU A 17 -2.93 -5.96 7.20
CA GLU A 17 -3.59 -7.17 6.70
C GLU A 17 -3.13 -7.54 5.28
N ALA A 18 -2.83 -6.54 4.44
CA ALA A 18 -2.23 -6.74 3.13
C ALA A 18 -0.74 -7.10 3.18
N GLY A 19 -0.14 -7.19 4.39
CA GLY A 19 1.24 -7.59 4.62
C GLY A 19 2.27 -6.49 4.40
N TYR A 20 1.86 -5.22 4.41
CA TYR A 20 2.78 -4.09 4.40
C TYR A 20 3.23 -3.75 5.82
N GLU A 21 4.53 -3.52 5.99
CA GLU A 21 5.05 -2.88 7.19
C GLU A 21 4.72 -1.38 7.14
N VAL A 22 3.90 -0.89 8.05
CA VAL A 22 3.53 0.53 8.10
C VAL A 22 4.58 1.29 8.93
N GLY A 23 5.39 2.12 8.29
CA GLY A 23 6.34 2.99 8.98
C GLY A 23 5.68 4.31 9.34
N GLY A 24 5.46 4.56 10.64
CA GLY A 24 4.88 5.82 11.12
C GLY A 24 4.06 5.71 12.39
N GLU A 25 4.48 4.85 13.33
CA GLU A 25 3.76 4.67 14.61
C GLU A 25 3.82 5.90 15.52
N ASP A 26 4.72 6.86 15.30
CA ASP A 26 5.09 7.79 16.38
C ASP A 26 4.90 9.30 16.13
N LEU A 27 4.26 9.75 15.05
CA LEU A 27 4.00 11.19 14.89
C LEU A 27 2.60 11.48 14.32
N PRO A 28 1.97 12.62 14.71
CA PRO A 28 0.70 13.10 14.17
C PRO A 28 0.86 13.62 12.73
N ASP A 29 1.72 12.97 11.94
CA ASP A 29 1.95 13.34 10.57
C ASP A 29 0.75 12.91 9.70
N PRO A 30 0.29 13.79 8.80
CA PRO A 30 -0.79 13.50 7.86
C PRO A 30 -0.36 12.47 6.81
N VAL A 31 0.87 11.96 6.86
CA VAL A 31 1.46 11.08 5.87
C VAL A 31 1.82 9.76 6.54
N LEU A 32 1.27 8.67 6.01
CA LEU A 32 1.61 7.29 6.35
C LEU A 32 2.31 6.67 5.15
N SER A 33 3.52 6.16 5.35
CA SER A 33 4.25 5.46 4.31
C SER A 33 4.55 4.04 4.75
N THR A 34 4.35 3.07 3.86
CA THR A 34 4.77 1.70 4.14
C THR A 34 6.23 1.47 3.76
N GLY A 35 6.84 0.46 4.37
CA GLY A 35 7.98 -0.24 3.81
C GLY A 35 7.66 -0.83 2.42
N TYR A 36 8.71 -1.28 1.74
CA TYR A 36 8.51 -2.06 0.51
C TYR A 36 8.13 -3.49 0.87
N ARG A 37 7.00 -3.96 0.34
CA ARG A 37 6.60 -5.36 0.40
C ARG A 37 7.05 -6.06 -0.87
N GLN A 38 7.73 -7.19 -0.75
CA GLN A 38 8.07 -8.04 -1.89
C GLN A 38 6.86 -8.89 -2.27
N GLU A 39 6.47 -8.90 -3.55
CA GLU A 39 5.25 -9.58 -4.00
C GLU A 39 5.47 -11.06 -4.32
N ILE A 40 6.73 -11.50 -4.39
CA ILE A 40 7.12 -12.90 -4.62
C ILE A 40 7.82 -13.40 -3.35
N ASP A 41 7.07 -14.10 -2.49
CA ASP A 41 7.55 -14.70 -1.24
C ASP A 41 7.01 -16.14 -1.06
N GLY A 42 7.65 -17.11 -1.74
CA GLY A 42 7.31 -18.53 -1.66
C GLY A 42 8.50 -19.47 -1.89
N PRO A 43 8.37 -20.76 -1.52
CA PRO A 43 9.47 -21.74 -1.57
C PRO A 43 10.04 -22.00 -2.98
N TRP A 44 9.29 -21.63 -4.02
CA TRP A 44 9.69 -21.75 -5.44
C TRP A 44 10.13 -20.43 -6.07
N ASN A 45 10.48 -19.44 -5.25
CA ASN A 45 10.84 -18.09 -5.69
C ASN A 45 11.90 -18.06 -6.79
N TRP A 46 12.90 -18.95 -6.74
CA TRP A 46 13.96 -18.97 -7.75
C TRP A 46 13.44 -19.22 -9.18
N LEU A 47 12.40 -20.06 -9.35
CA LEU A 47 11.76 -20.32 -10.64
C LEU A 47 10.98 -19.09 -11.13
N LEU A 48 10.14 -18.53 -10.25
CA LEU A 48 9.30 -17.37 -10.57
C LEU A 48 10.15 -16.14 -10.85
N VAL A 49 11.22 -15.92 -10.10
CA VAL A 49 12.13 -14.80 -10.30
C VAL A 49 12.88 -14.90 -11.63
N SER A 50 13.27 -16.11 -12.05
CA SER A 50 13.93 -16.28 -13.36
C SER A 50 12.98 -16.01 -14.54
N ARG A 51 11.67 -16.26 -14.37
CA ARG A 51 10.68 -16.13 -15.44
C ARG A 51 9.96 -14.79 -15.46
N PHE A 52 9.67 -14.22 -14.29
CA PHE A 52 8.83 -13.04 -14.10
C PHE A 52 9.54 -11.89 -13.38
N GLY A 53 10.79 -12.09 -12.95
CA GLY A 53 11.55 -11.10 -12.21
C GLY A 53 11.15 -11.02 -10.73
N VAL A 54 11.69 -10.03 -10.02
CA VAL A 54 11.28 -9.69 -8.64
C VAL A 54 10.48 -8.40 -8.70
N SER A 55 9.33 -8.37 -8.03
CA SER A 55 8.53 -7.16 -7.87
C SER A 55 8.37 -6.77 -6.41
N ARG A 56 8.27 -5.46 -6.18
CA ARG A 56 8.00 -4.87 -4.88
C ARG A 56 7.00 -3.74 -5.02
N SER A 57 6.21 -3.54 -3.98
CA SER A 57 5.26 -2.44 -3.92
C SER A 57 5.43 -1.67 -2.62
N ARG A 58 5.11 -0.38 -2.65
CA ARG A 58 5.02 0.48 -1.48
C ARG A 58 3.76 1.31 -1.61
N VAL A 59 3.07 1.51 -0.50
CA VAL A 59 1.91 2.39 -0.43
C VAL A 59 2.28 3.65 0.33
N HIS A 60 1.93 4.79 -0.26
CA HIS A 60 2.03 6.09 0.36
C HIS A 60 0.63 6.67 0.51
N THR A 61 0.25 6.97 1.74
CA THR A 61 -1.09 7.42 2.07
C THR A 61 -1.02 8.78 2.74
N THR A 62 -1.74 9.76 2.20
CA THR A 62 -1.90 11.08 2.79
C THR A 62 -3.32 11.24 3.31
N ILE A 63 -3.44 11.56 4.59
CA ILE A 63 -4.69 11.79 5.32
C ILE A 63 -4.78 13.28 5.62
N ILE A 64 -5.62 14.00 4.89
CA ILE A 64 -5.83 15.43 5.03
C ILE A 64 -7.19 15.64 5.74
N PRO A 65 -7.24 16.17 6.96
CA PRO A 65 -8.50 16.52 7.60
C PRO A 65 -9.12 17.70 6.84
N GLU A 66 -10.30 17.51 6.24
CA GLU A 66 -11.04 18.61 5.61
C GLU A 66 -11.90 19.33 6.65
N ASN A 67 -12.58 18.58 7.55
CA ASN A 67 -13.41 19.07 8.65
C ASN A 67 -13.43 18.04 9.81
N GLU A 68 -14.10 18.33 10.93
CA GLU A 68 -14.25 17.39 12.08
C GLU A 68 -14.88 16.04 11.70
N THR A 69 -15.66 16.00 10.62
CA THR A 69 -16.37 14.81 10.14
C THR A 69 -15.90 14.31 8.77
N ALA A 70 -15.04 15.06 8.07
CA ALA A 70 -14.63 14.78 6.70
C ALA A 70 -13.10 14.74 6.58
N THR A 71 -12.58 13.65 6.05
CA THR A 71 -11.14 13.44 5.86
C THR A 71 -10.90 13.02 4.42
N ARG A 72 -10.02 13.73 3.71
CA ARG A 72 -9.54 13.34 2.39
C ARG A 72 -8.40 12.33 2.52
N LEU A 73 -8.56 11.21 1.83
CA LEU A 73 -7.57 10.15 1.76
C LEU A 73 -6.99 10.10 0.35
N ILE A 74 -5.68 10.25 0.23
CA ILE A 74 -4.94 10.07 -1.03
C ILE A 74 -4.08 8.84 -0.88
N ILE A 75 -4.28 7.84 -1.74
CA ILE A 75 -3.47 6.61 -1.77
C ILE A 75 -2.67 6.61 -3.07
N GLN A 76 -1.35 6.52 -2.94
CA GLN A 76 -0.41 6.35 -4.03
C GLN A 76 0.29 5.01 -3.87
N VAL A 77 0.27 4.20 -4.91
CA VAL A 77 0.97 2.90 -4.93
C VAL A 77 2.12 2.99 -5.91
N THR A 78 3.33 2.78 -5.40
CA THR A 78 4.53 2.65 -6.23
C THR A 78 4.81 1.18 -6.42
N TYR A 79 4.77 0.72 -7.67
CA TYR A 79 5.10 -0.65 -8.05
C TYR A 79 6.37 -0.68 -8.88
N GLU A 80 7.33 -1.47 -8.44
CA GLU A 80 8.63 -1.61 -9.09
C GLU A 80 8.92 -3.07 -9.37
N SER A 81 9.50 -3.33 -10.54
CA SER A 81 9.94 -4.66 -10.94
C SER A 81 11.35 -4.61 -11.49
N LYS A 82 12.08 -5.72 -11.32
CA LYS A 82 13.33 -5.99 -12.01
C LYS A 82 13.25 -7.36 -12.68
N GLY A 83 13.58 -7.42 -13.96
CA GLY A 83 13.55 -8.67 -14.74
C GLY A 83 14.63 -9.69 -14.40
N SER A 84 15.53 -9.38 -13.45
CA SER A 84 16.56 -10.30 -12.97
C SER A 84 16.96 -9.95 -11.53
N LEU A 85 17.58 -10.90 -10.83
CA LEU A 85 18.07 -10.70 -9.46
C LEU A 85 19.10 -9.56 -9.35
N PHE A 86 19.88 -9.31 -10.41
CA PHE A 86 20.91 -8.27 -10.45
C PHE A 86 20.51 -7.02 -11.24
N GLY A 87 19.26 -6.94 -11.70
CA GLY A 87 18.73 -5.79 -12.42
C GLY A 87 18.40 -4.61 -11.50
N PHE A 88 18.26 -3.44 -12.10
CA PHE A 88 17.77 -2.25 -11.41
C PHE A 88 16.24 -2.30 -11.27
N TRP A 89 15.74 -1.77 -10.17
CA TRP A 89 14.31 -1.52 -9.98
C TRP A 89 13.85 -0.47 -10.99
N ARG A 90 12.77 -0.79 -11.71
CA ARG A 90 12.12 0.14 -12.63
C ARG A 90 10.64 0.26 -12.28
N PRO A 91 10.05 1.47 -12.40
CA PRO A 91 8.61 1.61 -12.26
C PRO A 91 7.94 0.74 -13.31
N TYR A 92 6.91 0.01 -12.90
CA TYR A 92 6.13 -0.86 -13.76
C TYR A 92 4.65 -0.61 -13.52
N GLU A 93 3.82 -1.02 -14.47
CA GLU A 93 2.37 -0.87 -14.31
C GLU A 93 1.88 -1.71 -13.12
N THR A 94 1.17 -1.07 -12.19
CA THR A 94 0.67 -1.73 -10.98
C THR A 94 -0.44 -2.71 -11.36
N PRO A 95 -0.32 -4.00 -11.03
CA PRO A 95 -1.40 -4.96 -11.22
C PRO A 95 -2.69 -4.53 -10.52
N LEU A 96 -3.85 -4.82 -11.11
CA LEU A 96 -5.18 -4.43 -10.61
C LEU A 96 -5.38 -4.75 -9.12
N GLN A 97 -4.90 -5.91 -8.64
CA GLN A 97 -5.01 -6.31 -7.24
C GLN A 97 -4.23 -5.39 -6.29
N GLN A 98 -3.07 -4.90 -6.73
CA GLN A 98 -2.21 -3.98 -5.98
C GLN A 98 -2.50 -2.50 -6.29
N SER A 99 -3.46 -2.23 -7.18
CA SER A 99 -3.78 -0.86 -7.59
C SER A 99 -4.30 -0.01 -6.43
N ALA A 100 -4.03 1.29 -6.49
CA ALA A 100 -4.55 2.27 -5.53
C ALA A 100 -6.08 2.22 -5.43
N VAL A 101 -6.77 1.88 -6.53
CA VAL A 101 -8.23 1.74 -6.57
C VAL A 101 -8.70 0.56 -5.71
N ASN A 102 -8.03 -0.59 -5.79
CA ASN A 102 -8.40 -1.74 -4.97
C ASN A 102 -8.08 -1.50 -3.49
N GLN A 103 -6.93 -0.88 -3.19
CA GLN A 103 -6.59 -0.48 -1.82
C GLN A 103 -7.63 0.50 -1.25
N LEU A 104 -8.05 1.50 -2.04
CA LEU A 104 -9.10 2.44 -1.65
C LEU A 104 -10.44 1.73 -1.40
N ARG A 105 -10.78 0.73 -2.22
CA ARG A 105 -11.98 -0.08 -2.04
C ARG A 105 -11.94 -0.86 -0.73
N LEU A 106 -10.80 -1.46 -0.39
CA LEU A 106 -10.62 -2.17 0.89
C LEU A 106 -10.76 -1.22 2.08
N VAL A 107 -10.11 -0.06 2.03
CA VAL A 107 -10.23 0.97 3.09
C VAL A 107 -11.68 1.45 3.23
N ARG A 108 -12.39 1.69 2.13
CA ARG A 108 -13.82 2.07 2.15
C ARG A 108 -14.69 0.99 2.80
N ASN A 109 -14.47 -0.27 2.44
CA ASN A 109 -15.18 -1.41 3.03
C ASN A 109 -14.94 -1.52 4.53
N THR A 110 -13.69 -1.39 4.99
CA THR A 110 -13.34 -1.40 6.42
C THR A 110 -14.00 -0.26 7.18
N LEU A 111 -14.18 0.90 6.54
CA LEU A 111 -14.88 2.05 7.11
C LEU A 111 -16.41 1.95 7.04
N GLY A 112 -16.97 0.88 6.47
CA GLY A 112 -18.42 0.73 6.27
C GLY A 112 -19.01 1.74 5.29
N LEU A 113 -18.18 2.34 4.44
CA LEU A 113 -18.57 3.31 3.41
C LEU A 113 -18.71 2.57 2.07
N LEU A 114 -19.77 1.77 1.95
CA LEU A 114 -20.14 1.08 0.69
C LEU A 114 -20.73 2.05 -0.32
#